data_AF-A0A941RPJ4-F1
#
_entry.id   AF-A0A941RPJ4-F1
#
_cell.length_a   1.000
_cell.length_b   1.000
_cell.length_c   1.000
_cell.angle_alpha   90.00
_cell.angle_beta   90.00
_cell.angle_gamma   90.00
#
_symmetry.space_group_name_H-M   'P 1'
#
loop_
_entity.id
_entity.type
_entity.pdbx_description
1 polymer ?
#
loop_
_entity_poly.entity_id
_entity_poly.type
_entity_poly.pdbx_seq_one_letter_code
_entity_poly.pdbx_strand_id
1 'polypeptide(L)'
;MMLEAEGVSLSEAMSILRHETGHAVDEAFQLRKMTKYRQVFGSPDRPYPTDYIADPDSRDFVHHLNAWYAQSHPVEDFAETFAVWLKSARGWRRKYRDWPALEKLRVVDEWMNERRKVEPKLKPRRIANELESSTRTLGEHYREKRDFYAIDGEDEFDSSLRRIFRRTGKHLRTGGSVSAASLLASNRTRLRRRTARPLGVPAYVVDQVLRQLIYRARILKLKQTLPESEAVAKVSRLVTRATVAIIRHGPKLPL
;
A
#
# COMPACT_ATOMS: atom_id res chain seq x y z
N MET A 1 -8.90 4.22 -2.86
CA MET A 1 -8.60 3.07 -3.75
C MET A 1 -9.89 2.53 -4.37
N MET A 2 -10.19 2.80 -5.64
CA MET A 2 -11.34 2.21 -6.37
C MET A 2 -10.82 1.34 -7.51
N LEU A 3 -11.42 0.15 -7.72
CA LEU A 3 -11.10 -0.82 -8.78
C LEU A 3 -9.64 -1.34 -8.81
N GLU A 4 -8.91 -1.33 -7.70
CA GLU A 4 -7.73 -2.19 -7.50
C GLU A 4 -8.19 -3.45 -6.76
N ALA A 5 -7.81 -4.63 -7.27
CA ALA A 5 -7.86 -5.86 -6.50
C ALA A 5 -6.48 -6.06 -5.86
N GLU A 6 -6.42 -6.27 -4.56
CA GLU A 6 -5.21 -6.71 -3.91
C GLU A 6 -4.95 -8.17 -4.29
N GLY A 7 -3.70 -8.53 -4.60
CA GLY A 7 -3.36 -9.89 -5.02
C GLY A 7 -3.71 -10.23 -6.46
N VAL A 8 -3.73 -9.26 -7.38
CA VAL A 8 -3.96 -9.50 -8.83
C VAL A 8 -2.98 -10.51 -9.41
N SER A 9 -1.77 -10.58 -8.86
CA SER A 9 -0.80 -11.64 -9.15
C SER A 9 -0.69 -12.61 -7.98
N LEU A 10 -0.40 -13.89 -8.29
CA LEU A 10 -0.13 -14.91 -7.27
C LEU A 10 0.97 -14.47 -6.28
N SER A 11 2.00 -13.79 -6.75
CA SER A 11 3.08 -13.30 -5.88
C SER A 11 2.60 -12.26 -4.88
N GLU A 12 1.71 -11.37 -5.30
CA GLU A 12 1.13 -10.34 -4.44
C GLU A 12 0.14 -10.95 -3.46
N ALA A 13 -0.74 -11.85 -3.94
CA ALA A 13 -1.67 -12.60 -3.11
C ALA A 13 -0.95 -13.42 -2.03
N MET A 14 0.12 -14.14 -2.41
CA MET A 14 0.94 -14.89 -1.45
C MET A 14 1.74 -14.01 -0.50
N SER A 15 2.01 -12.74 -0.86
CA SER A 15 2.64 -11.81 0.08
C SER A 15 1.62 -11.42 1.15
N ILE A 16 0.43 -10.97 0.73
CA ILE A 16 -0.67 -10.61 1.64
C ILE A 16 -1.05 -11.79 2.54
N LEU A 17 -1.27 -12.98 1.98
CA LEU A 17 -1.63 -14.16 2.77
C LEU A 17 -0.60 -14.49 3.87
N ARG A 18 0.70 -14.34 3.61
CA ARG A 18 1.72 -14.57 4.64
C ARG A 18 1.69 -13.50 5.73
N HIS A 19 1.42 -12.25 5.36
CA HIS A 19 1.25 -11.14 6.30
C HIS A 19 0.03 -11.40 7.21
N GLU A 20 -1.13 -11.70 6.63
CA GLU A 20 -2.35 -12.05 7.38
C GLU A 20 -2.17 -13.30 8.25
N THR A 21 -1.42 -14.29 7.76
CA THR A 21 -1.05 -15.47 8.56
C THR A 21 -0.25 -15.06 9.79
N GLY A 22 0.60 -14.04 9.68
CA GLY A 22 1.29 -13.44 10.82
C GLY A 22 0.30 -12.96 11.88
N HIS A 23 -0.66 -12.11 11.52
CA HIS A 23 -1.69 -11.65 12.45
C HIS A 23 -2.49 -12.81 13.06
N ALA A 24 -2.88 -13.79 12.26
CA ALA A 24 -3.61 -14.96 12.74
C ALA A 24 -2.80 -15.74 13.78
N VAL A 25 -1.50 -15.94 13.56
CA VAL A 25 -0.59 -16.61 14.51
C VAL A 25 -0.39 -15.79 15.77
N ASP A 26 -0.22 -14.46 15.66
CA ASP A 26 -0.13 -13.56 16.81
C ASP A 26 -1.38 -13.68 17.69
N GLU A 27 -2.57 -13.61 17.10
CA GLU A 27 -3.83 -13.79 17.82
C GLU A 27 -3.96 -15.17 18.44
N ALA A 28 -3.74 -16.23 17.66
CA ALA A 28 -3.95 -17.60 18.12
C ALA A 28 -3.05 -17.97 19.31
N PHE A 29 -1.79 -17.50 19.30
CA PHE A 29 -0.81 -17.76 20.37
C PHE A 29 -0.67 -16.63 21.40
N GLN A 30 -1.35 -15.50 21.16
CA GLN A 30 -1.29 -14.29 21.98
C GLN A 30 0.14 -13.77 22.14
N LEU A 31 0.90 -13.69 21.03
CA LEU A 31 2.32 -13.31 21.06
C LEU A 31 2.51 -11.87 21.52
N ARG A 32 1.61 -10.96 21.10
CA ARG A 32 1.56 -9.55 21.49
C ARG A 32 1.50 -9.32 23.01
N LYS A 33 1.05 -10.31 23.79
CA LYS A 33 1.02 -10.24 25.25
C LYS A 33 2.38 -10.49 25.90
N MET A 34 3.34 -11.09 25.18
CA MET A 34 4.66 -11.42 25.69
C MET A 34 5.50 -10.16 25.91
N THR A 35 6.25 -10.11 27.01
CA THR A 35 7.17 -8.98 27.29
C THR A 35 8.20 -8.79 26.17
N LYS A 36 8.74 -9.89 25.66
CA LYS A 36 9.72 -9.87 24.55
C LYS A 36 9.13 -9.27 23.27
N TYR A 37 7.83 -9.42 23.01
CA TYR A 37 7.18 -8.76 21.87
C TYR A 37 7.29 -7.25 21.97
N ARG A 38 6.94 -6.67 23.13
CA ARG A 38 7.05 -5.22 23.35
C ARG A 38 8.47 -4.71 23.24
N GLN A 39 9.46 -5.50 23.66
CA GLN A 39 10.88 -5.14 23.55
C GLN A 39 11.37 -5.12 22.10
N VAL A 40 10.84 -6.01 21.26
CA VAL A 40 11.36 -6.24 19.90
C VAL A 40 10.62 -5.41 18.86
N PHE A 41 9.30 -5.31 18.96
CA PHE A 41 8.43 -4.64 17.98
C PHE A 41 7.84 -3.32 18.51
N GLY A 42 7.81 -3.14 19.83
CA GLY A 42 7.12 -2.03 20.48
C GLY A 42 5.72 -2.41 20.99
N SER A 43 5.01 -1.44 21.56
CA SER A 43 3.71 -1.69 22.17
C SER A 43 2.62 -1.99 21.11
N PRO A 44 1.94 -3.15 21.16
CA PRO A 44 0.80 -3.44 20.28
C PRO A 44 -0.42 -2.58 20.61
N ASP A 45 -0.49 -2.05 21.83
CA ASP A 45 -1.56 -1.19 22.33
C ASP A 45 -1.39 0.28 21.87
N ARG A 46 -0.35 0.56 21.06
CA ARG A 46 -0.16 1.88 20.47
C ARG A 46 -1.39 2.20 19.62
N PRO A 47 -1.95 3.42 19.70
CA PRO A 47 -2.98 3.84 18.76
C PRO A 47 -2.41 3.75 17.34
N TYR A 48 -3.14 3.10 16.46
CA TYR A 48 -2.78 3.11 15.05
C TYR A 48 -2.75 4.57 14.55
N PRO A 49 -1.67 4.98 13.87
CA PRO A 49 -1.58 6.34 13.40
C PRO A 49 -2.56 6.58 12.25
N THR A 50 -3.12 7.79 12.18
CA THR A 50 -3.92 8.23 11.02
C THR A 50 -3.08 8.32 9.75
N ASP A 51 -1.78 8.53 9.90
CA ASP A 51 -0.76 8.61 8.86
C ASP A 51 0.63 8.37 9.47
N TYR A 52 1.57 7.78 8.70
CA TYR A 52 2.94 7.55 9.18
C TYR A 52 3.95 8.11 8.19
N ILE A 53 5.16 8.41 8.63
CA ILE A 53 6.27 8.78 7.75
C ILE A 53 7.32 7.69 7.89
N ALA A 54 7.53 6.91 6.82
CA ALA A 54 8.58 5.91 6.81
C ALA A 54 9.95 6.54 6.60
N ASP A 55 10.94 6.06 7.33
CA ASP A 55 12.35 6.25 7.03
C ASP A 55 12.78 5.18 6.01
N PRO A 56 13.05 5.56 4.74
CA PRO A 56 13.39 4.59 3.72
C PRO A 56 14.76 3.95 3.90
N ASP A 57 15.63 4.58 4.68
CA ASP A 57 17.01 4.15 4.93
C ASP A 57 17.14 3.36 6.24
N SER A 58 16.08 3.31 7.06
CA SER A 58 16.05 2.50 8.27
C SER A 58 16.26 1.02 7.96
N ARG A 59 17.19 0.42 8.70
CA ARG A 59 17.50 -1.02 8.65
C ARG A 59 16.88 -1.80 9.80
N ASP A 60 16.09 -1.13 10.65
CA ASP A 60 15.44 -1.74 11.81
C ASP A 60 14.24 -2.59 11.41
N PHE A 61 13.75 -2.44 10.18
CA PHE A 61 12.54 -3.06 9.68
C PHE A 61 12.82 -3.96 8.48
N VAL A 62 12.00 -4.99 8.32
CA VAL A 62 12.05 -5.81 7.11
C VAL A 62 11.33 -5.11 5.95
N HIS A 63 11.66 -5.49 4.72
CA HIS A 63 10.92 -5.10 3.52
C HIS A 63 10.17 -6.30 2.95
N HIS A 64 8.84 -6.27 3.05
CA HIS A 64 7.94 -7.28 2.51
C HIS A 64 6.83 -6.68 1.65
N LEU A 65 5.86 -5.99 2.24
CA LEU A 65 4.90 -5.16 1.53
C LEU A 65 5.51 -3.81 1.15
N ASN A 66 4.86 -3.13 0.22
CA ASN A 66 5.32 -1.84 -0.29
C ASN A 66 5.23 -0.75 0.78
N ALA A 67 5.80 0.42 0.48
CA ALA A 67 5.69 1.62 1.31
C ALA A 67 6.28 1.51 2.73
N TRP A 68 7.19 0.55 2.98
CA TRP A 68 7.81 0.35 4.29
C TRP A 68 6.76 0.08 5.38
N TYR A 69 5.76 -0.73 5.03
CA TYR A 69 4.58 -0.98 5.87
C TYR A 69 4.90 -1.49 7.28
N ALA A 70 6.00 -2.21 7.45
CA ALA A 70 6.51 -2.61 8.76
C ALA A 70 6.74 -1.43 9.74
N GLN A 71 6.90 -0.21 9.25
CA GLN A 71 7.10 0.99 10.08
C GLN A 71 5.79 1.65 10.52
N SER A 72 4.64 1.23 10.00
CA SER A 72 3.35 1.88 10.27
C SER A 72 2.90 1.66 11.71
N HIS A 73 3.09 0.45 12.25
CA HIS A 73 2.65 0.08 13.58
C HIS A 73 3.36 -1.20 14.07
N PRO A 74 3.61 -1.40 15.38
CA PRO A 74 4.28 -2.59 15.92
C PRO A 74 3.65 -3.93 15.51
N VAL A 75 2.32 -3.97 15.37
CA VAL A 75 1.60 -5.18 14.94
C VAL A 75 1.88 -5.49 13.45
N GLU A 76 2.03 -4.46 12.62
CA GLU A 76 2.38 -4.59 11.20
C GLU A 76 3.85 -4.98 11.03
N ASP A 77 4.75 -4.43 11.86
CA ASP A 77 6.17 -4.83 11.90
C ASP A 77 6.33 -6.33 12.16
N PHE A 78 5.58 -6.85 13.14
CA PHE A 78 5.54 -8.27 13.41
C PHE A 78 5.03 -9.08 12.22
N ALA A 79 3.90 -8.70 11.62
CA ALA A 79 3.29 -9.43 10.51
C ALA A 79 4.19 -9.45 9.26
N GLU A 80 4.82 -8.32 8.95
CA GLU A 80 5.82 -8.20 7.88
C GLU A 80 7.05 -9.08 8.17
N THR A 81 7.55 -9.05 9.41
CA THR A 81 8.69 -9.88 9.85
C THR A 81 8.36 -11.37 9.73
N PHE A 82 7.18 -11.77 10.18
CA PHE A 82 6.68 -13.14 10.06
C PHE A 82 6.58 -13.57 8.59
N ALA A 83 6.05 -12.72 7.71
CA ALA A 83 5.91 -13.03 6.30
C ALA A 83 7.26 -13.23 5.59
N VAL A 84 8.27 -12.42 5.95
CA VAL A 84 9.65 -12.61 5.49
C VAL A 84 10.25 -13.91 5.98
N TRP A 85 10.08 -14.22 7.27
CA TRP A 85 10.56 -15.45 7.88
C TRP A 85 9.94 -16.69 7.20
N LEU A 86 8.62 -16.70 7.05
CA LEU A 86 7.85 -17.82 6.49
C LEU A 86 8.19 -18.08 5.01
N LYS A 87 8.51 -17.03 4.25
CA LYS A 87 8.85 -17.17 2.82
C LYS A 87 10.08 -18.03 2.58
N SER A 88 11.07 -18.04 3.48
CA SER A 88 12.29 -18.85 3.29
C SER A 88 13.09 -19.02 4.58
N ALA A 89 13.34 -20.27 4.99
CA ALA A 89 14.11 -20.59 6.19
C ALA A 89 15.57 -20.06 6.20
N ARG A 90 16.19 -19.85 5.03
CA ARG A 90 17.61 -19.40 4.92
C ARG A 90 17.78 -18.06 4.22
N GLY A 91 16.79 -17.62 3.44
CA GLY A 91 16.90 -16.40 2.63
C GLY A 91 17.05 -15.12 3.46
N TRP A 92 16.33 -15.03 4.57
CA TRP A 92 16.33 -13.84 5.43
C TRP A 92 17.65 -13.66 6.18
N ARG A 93 18.28 -14.75 6.64
CA ARG A 93 19.58 -14.70 7.34
C ARG A 93 20.67 -14.05 6.49
N ARG A 94 20.66 -14.31 5.18
CA ARG A 94 21.59 -13.68 4.24
C ARG A 94 21.19 -12.24 3.92
N LYS A 95 19.90 -12.00 3.66
CA LYS A 95 19.39 -10.68 3.23
C LYS A 95 19.56 -9.61 4.30
N TYR A 96 19.33 -9.96 5.57
CA TYR A 96 19.32 -9.03 6.70
C TYR A 96 20.54 -9.18 7.62
N ARG A 97 21.62 -9.86 7.18
CA ARG A 97 22.79 -10.20 8.03
C ARG A 97 23.32 -9.02 8.85
N ASP A 98 23.40 -7.85 8.22
CA ASP A 98 24.02 -6.64 8.79
C ASP A 98 22.95 -5.59 9.17
N TRP A 99 21.71 -6.03 9.36
CA TRP A 99 20.56 -5.17 9.67
C TRP A 99 20.07 -5.46 11.09
N PRO A 100 19.71 -4.44 11.89
CA PRO A 100 19.08 -4.65 13.19
C PRO A 100 17.78 -5.47 13.12
N ALA A 101 17.04 -5.38 12.01
CA ALA A 101 15.86 -6.22 11.73
C ALA A 101 16.13 -7.74 11.85
N LEU A 102 17.39 -8.18 11.75
CA LEU A 102 17.77 -9.59 11.92
C LEU A 102 17.37 -10.12 13.30
N GLU A 103 17.43 -9.29 14.34
CA GLU A 103 17.06 -9.71 15.69
C GLU A 103 15.57 -10.04 15.77
N LYS A 104 14.71 -9.24 15.13
CA LYS A 104 13.27 -9.51 15.02
C LYS A 104 13.02 -10.86 14.34
N LEU A 105 13.73 -11.13 13.26
CA LEU A 105 13.63 -12.40 12.52
C LEU A 105 14.09 -13.61 13.35
N ARG A 106 15.15 -13.47 14.16
CA ARG A 106 15.61 -14.52 15.07
C ARG A 106 14.59 -14.82 16.17
N VAL A 107 14.01 -13.77 16.76
CA VAL A 107 12.96 -13.92 17.78
C VAL A 107 11.74 -14.63 17.21
N VAL A 108 11.30 -14.26 15.99
CA VAL A 108 10.20 -14.97 15.32
C VAL A 108 10.58 -16.44 15.05
N ASP A 109 11.80 -16.72 14.58
CA ASP A 109 12.28 -18.09 14.34
C ASP A 109 12.26 -18.94 15.63
N GLU A 110 12.72 -18.38 16.75
CA GLU A 110 12.66 -19.00 18.06
C GLU A 110 11.22 -19.31 18.47
N TRP A 111 10.34 -18.29 18.46
CA TRP A 111 8.94 -18.47 18.88
C TRP A 111 8.20 -19.51 18.05
N MET A 112 8.43 -19.53 16.73
CA MET A 112 7.77 -20.48 15.84
C MET A 112 8.29 -21.91 16.03
N ASN A 113 9.57 -22.08 16.35
CA ASN A 113 10.12 -23.39 16.65
C ASN A 113 9.61 -23.93 17.99
N GLU A 114 9.54 -23.11 19.03
CA GLU A 114 8.95 -23.47 20.33
C GLU A 114 7.48 -23.94 20.20
N ARG A 115 6.73 -23.38 19.25
CA ARG A 115 5.27 -23.58 19.13
C ARG A 115 4.88 -24.68 18.15
N ARG A 116 5.83 -25.37 17.49
CA ARG A 116 5.56 -26.39 16.45
C ARG A 116 4.61 -27.51 16.90
N LYS A 117 4.52 -27.80 18.19
CA LYS A 117 3.67 -28.83 18.79
C LYS A 117 2.82 -28.30 19.95
N VAL A 118 2.64 -26.99 20.00
CA VAL A 118 1.85 -26.33 21.05
C VAL A 118 0.51 -25.94 20.44
N GLU A 119 -0.57 -26.34 21.10
CA GLU A 119 -1.92 -25.92 20.69
C GLU A 119 -2.09 -24.40 20.89
N PRO A 120 -2.75 -23.70 19.95
CA PRO A 120 -3.04 -22.28 20.12
C PRO A 120 -3.91 -22.01 21.35
N LYS A 121 -3.66 -20.87 22.01
CA LYS A 121 -4.41 -20.45 23.21
C LYS A 121 -5.84 -20.07 22.85
N LEU A 122 -6.01 -19.33 21.76
CA LEU A 122 -7.31 -19.03 21.20
C LEU A 122 -7.59 -20.02 20.09
N LYS A 123 -8.58 -20.87 20.31
CA LYS A 123 -9.09 -21.75 19.25
C LYS A 123 -9.98 -20.92 18.32
N PRO A 124 -9.80 -21.02 17.00
CA PRO A 124 -10.66 -20.32 16.05
C PRO A 124 -12.10 -20.78 16.28
N ARG A 125 -12.97 -19.86 16.71
CA ARG A 125 -14.41 -20.08 16.55
C ARG A 125 -14.67 -20.01 15.05
N ARG A 126 -15.40 -20.99 14.51
CA ARG A 126 -15.89 -20.92 13.13
C ARG A 126 -16.87 -19.74 13.07
N ILE A 127 -16.39 -18.57 12.69
CA ILE A 127 -17.26 -17.46 12.32
C ILE A 127 -17.87 -17.85 10.98
N ALA A 128 -19.19 -17.77 10.85
CA ALA A 128 -19.82 -17.93 9.55
C ALA A 128 -19.17 -16.93 8.59
N ASN A 129 -18.79 -17.35 7.39
CA ASN A 129 -18.18 -16.44 6.42
C ASN A 129 -19.10 -15.22 6.26
N GLU A 130 -18.70 -14.06 6.78
CA GLU A 130 -19.45 -12.82 6.58
C GLU A 130 -19.58 -12.50 5.09
N LEU A 131 -18.66 -13.05 4.27
CA LEU A 131 -18.72 -13.02 2.82
C LEU A 131 -19.85 -13.88 2.23
N GLU A 132 -20.17 -15.04 2.81
CA GLU A 132 -21.29 -15.88 2.34
C GLU A 132 -22.64 -15.21 2.63
N SER A 133 -22.74 -14.47 3.75
CA SER A 133 -23.94 -13.71 4.11
C SER A 133 -23.94 -12.28 3.58
N SER A 134 -22.83 -11.81 3.00
CA SER A 134 -22.71 -10.46 2.45
C SER A 134 -23.54 -10.34 1.17
N THR A 135 -24.70 -9.70 1.28
CA THR A 135 -25.51 -9.25 0.14
C THR A 135 -24.94 -8.01 -0.55
N ARG A 136 -23.87 -7.42 0.02
CA ARG A 136 -23.25 -6.19 -0.49
C ARG A 136 -22.75 -6.40 -1.90
N THR A 137 -23.33 -5.64 -2.82
CA THR A 137 -22.89 -5.62 -4.20
C THR A 137 -21.55 -4.92 -4.33
N LEU A 138 -20.79 -5.27 -5.37
CA LEU A 138 -19.56 -4.56 -5.71
C LEU A 138 -19.80 -3.05 -5.92
N GLY A 139 -20.99 -2.68 -6.42
CA GLY A 139 -21.41 -1.28 -6.59
C GLY A 139 -21.57 -0.54 -5.27
N GLU A 140 -22.18 -1.16 -4.25
CA GLU A 140 -22.31 -0.65 -2.88
C GLU A 140 -20.95 -0.54 -2.21
N HIS A 141 -20.12 -1.58 -2.35
CA HIS A 141 -18.74 -1.55 -1.87
C HIS A 141 -18.00 -0.32 -2.39
N TYR A 142 -18.07 -0.05 -3.70
CA TYR A 142 -17.42 1.13 -4.25
C TYR A 142 -18.12 2.45 -3.93
N ARG A 143 -19.44 2.49 -3.66
CA ARG A 143 -20.13 3.70 -3.21
C ARG A 143 -19.67 4.09 -1.81
N GLU A 144 -19.79 3.17 -0.85
CA GLU A 144 -19.32 3.42 0.50
C GLU A 144 -17.82 3.71 0.56
N LYS A 145 -17.02 3.03 -0.27
CA LYS A 145 -15.58 3.33 -0.40
C LYS A 145 -15.35 4.73 -0.98
N ARG A 146 -16.17 5.21 -1.93
CA ARG A 146 -16.14 6.60 -2.43
C ARG A 146 -16.47 7.60 -1.33
N ASP A 147 -17.57 7.34 -0.61
CA ASP A 147 -18.09 8.20 0.46
C ASP A 147 -17.09 8.27 1.63
N PHE A 148 -16.49 7.14 2.00
CA PHE A 148 -15.48 7.03 3.06
C PHE A 148 -14.20 7.81 2.73
N TYR A 149 -13.73 7.77 1.49
CA TYR A 149 -12.56 8.54 1.06
C TYR A 149 -12.85 10.03 0.81
N ALA A 150 -14.10 10.50 1.03
CA ALA A 150 -14.55 11.84 0.63
C ALA A 150 -14.18 12.15 -0.84
N ILE A 151 -14.27 11.14 -1.72
CA ILE A 151 -14.14 11.34 -3.17
C ILE A 151 -15.52 11.71 -3.71
N ASP A 152 -16.03 12.86 -3.28
CA ASP A 152 -17.03 13.59 -4.06
C ASP A 152 -16.39 14.23 -5.31
N GLY A 153 -15.06 14.19 -5.41
CA GLY A 153 -14.26 14.78 -6.49
C GLY A 153 -14.11 13.91 -7.73
N GLU A 154 -15.18 13.36 -8.30
CA GLU A 154 -15.10 12.81 -9.69
C GLU A 154 -14.65 13.89 -10.70
N ASP A 155 -14.75 15.18 -10.36
CA ASP A 155 -14.35 16.33 -11.18
C ASP A 155 -12.99 16.96 -10.85
N GLU A 156 -12.42 16.75 -9.66
CA GLU A 156 -11.29 17.59 -9.18
C GLU A 156 -10.05 17.45 -10.07
N PHE A 157 -9.69 16.22 -10.44
CA PHE A 157 -8.52 15.94 -11.27
C PHE A 157 -8.84 15.74 -12.75
N ASP A 158 -10.09 15.44 -13.08
CA ASP A 158 -10.54 15.14 -14.45
C ASP A 158 -10.35 16.33 -15.38
N SER A 159 -10.73 17.52 -14.93
CA SER A 159 -10.55 18.77 -15.67
C SER A 159 -9.06 19.02 -15.98
N SER A 160 -8.19 18.76 -15.00
CA SER A 160 -6.74 18.90 -15.14
C SER A 160 -6.14 17.83 -16.05
N LEU A 161 -6.58 16.57 -15.92
CA LEU A 161 -6.15 15.47 -16.78
C LEU A 161 -6.59 15.70 -18.23
N ARG A 162 -7.80 16.19 -18.48
CA ARG A 162 -8.31 16.55 -19.81
C ARG A 162 -7.63 17.78 -20.42
N ARG A 163 -6.98 18.61 -19.59
CA ARG A 163 -6.15 19.73 -20.05
C ARG A 163 -4.75 19.28 -20.45
N ILE A 164 -4.21 18.27 -19.77
CA ILE A 164 -2.86 17.73 -20.05
C ILE A 164 -2.91 16.70 -21.19
N PHE A 165 -3.96 15.88 -21.24
CA PHE A 165 -4.18 14.80 -22.18
C PHE A 165 -5.51 14.99 -22.89
N ARG A 166 -5.66 14.48 -24.11
CA ARG A 166 -6.93 14.59 -24.86
C ARG A 166 -7.63 13.24 -25.01
N ARG A 167 -8.97 13.28 -25.06
CA ARG A 167 -9.79 12.14 -25.45
C ARG A 167 -9.75 12.01 -26.96
N THR A 168 -9.39 10.84 -27.47
CA THR A 168 -9.44 10.56 -28.92
C THR A 168 -10.89 10.67 -29.41
N GLY A 169 -11.20 11.66 -30.24
CA GLY A 169 -12.42 11.70 -31.02
C GLY A 169 -12.31 10.79 -32.26
N LYS A 170 -13.44 10.42 -32.88
CA LYS A 170 -13.53 9.55 -34.07
C LYS A 170 -12.63 9.99 -35.25
N HIS A 171 -12.13 11.23 -35.26
CA HIS A 171 -11.31 11.80 -36.34
C HIS A 171 -9.80 11.90 -36.07
N LEU A 172 -9.29 11.52 -34.89
CA LEU A 172 -7.85 11.55 -34.62
C LEU A 172 -7.21 10.19 -34.99
N ARG A 173 -7.00 10.01 -36.30
CA ARG A 173 -6.15 8.97 -36.87
C ARG A 173 -4.69 9.24 -36.51
N THR A 174 -4.23 8.76 -35.36
CA THR A 174 -2.80 8.60 -35.09
C THR A 174 -2.57 7.30 -34.32
N GLY A 175 -2.24 6.24 -35.07
CA GLY A 175 -1.91 4.90 -34.60
C GLY A 175 -0.55 4.79 -33.89
N GLY A 176 -0.23 5.73 -33.01
CA GLY A 176 1.04 5.75 -32.27
C GLY A 176 1.02 6.51 -30.93
N SER A 177 -0.15 6.96 -30.46
CA SER A 177 -0.24 7.69 -29.18
C SER A 177 -0.33 6.75 -27.98
N VAL A 178 0.67 6.86 -27.09
CA VAL A 178 0.72 6.14 -25.81
C VAL A 178 -0.46 6.56 -24.93
N SER A 179 -1.05 5.61 -24.19
CA SER A 179 -2.13 5.94 -23.26
C SER A 179 -1.59 6.82 -22.13
N ALA A 180 -2.38 7.81 -21.69
CA ALA A 180 -1.99 8.66 -20.58
C ALA A 180 -1.72 7.83 -19.31
N ALA A 181 -2.54 6.79 -19.06
CA ALA A 181 -2.34 5.87 -17.95
C ALA A 181 -1.00 5.12 -18.03
N SER A 182 -0.58 4.69 -19.23
CA SER A 182 0.72 4.01 -19.41
C SER A 182 1.89 4.97 -19.21
N LEU A 183 1.82 6.19 -19.76
CA LEU A 183 2.86 7.21 -19.53
C LEU A 183 3.01 7.55 -18.05
N LEU A 184 1.89 7.73 -17.34
CA LEU A 184 1.88 8.00 -15.91
C LEU A 184 2.44 6.82 -15.11
N ALA A 185 2.08 5.59 -15.45
CA ALA A 185 2.59 4.38 -14.81
C ALA A 185 4.10 4.23 -14.98
N SER A 186 4.62 4.41 -16.20
CA SER A 186 6.06 4.34 -16.49
C SER A 186 6.87 5.42 -15.78
N ASN A 187 6.29 6.61 -15.58
CA ASN A 187 6.94 7.73 -14.89
C ASN A 187 6.64 7.79 -13.37
N ARG A 188 5.85 6.85 -12.82
CA ARG A 188 5.33 6.89 -11.44
C ARG A 188 6.43 7.03 -10.40
N THR A 189 7.47 6.19 -10.44
CA THR A 189 8.58 6.23 -9.46
C THR A 189 9.31 7.57 -9.46
N ARG A 190 9.52 8.14 -10.65
CA ARG A 190 10.18 9.44 -10.84
C ARG A 190 9.32 10.58 -10.30
N LEU A 191 8.04 10.61 -10.67
CA LEU A 191 7.08 11.61 -10.21
C LEU A 191 6.88 11.56 -8.69
N ARG A 192 6.82 10.34 -8.14
CA ARG A 192 6.73 10.11 -6.70
C ARG A 192 7.90 10.74 -5.96
N ARG A 193 9.13 10.37 -6.34
CA ARG A 193 10.36 10.88 -5.69
C ARG A 193 10.50 12.41 -5.82
N ARG A 194 10.21 12.95 -7.01
CA ARG A 194 10.31 14.39 -7.28
C ARG A 194 9.30 15.24 -6.51
N THR A 195 8.14 14.68 -6.16
CA THR A 195 7.07 15.43 -5.50
C THR A 195 7.11 15.25 -3.98
N ALA A 196 7.47 14.06 -3.49
CA ALA A 196 7.49 13.78 -2.05
C ALA A 196 8.53 14.61 -1.30
N ARG A 197 9.78 14.63 -1.79
CA ARG A 197 10.91 15.28 -1.10
C ARG A 197 10.72 16.79 -0.89
N PRO A 198 10.32 17.60 -1.90
CA PRO A 198 10.13 19.04 -1.70
C PRO A 198 8.93 19.39 -0.84
N LEU A 199 7.90 18.54 -0.82
CA LEU A 199 6.70 18.74 -0.01
C LEU A 199 6.87 18.24 1.44
N GLY A 200 7.98 17.57 1.75
CA GLY A 200 8.21 16.99 3.07
C GLY A 200 7.19 15.91 3.47
N VAL A 201 6.55 15.27 2.48
CA VAL A 201 5.47 14.30 2.73
C VAL A 201 5.88 12.88 2.37
N PRO A 202 5.29 11.86 3.02
CA PRO A 202 5.60 10.47 2.72
C PRO A 202 5.40 10.13 1.24
N ALA A 203 6.31 9.34 0.69
CA ALA A 203 6.25 8.95 -0.72
C ALA A 203 4.97 8.19 -1.08
N TYR A 204 4.32 7.51 -0.12
CA TYR A 204 3.05 6.82 -0.37
C TYR A 204 1.87 7.78 -0.55
N VAL A 205 1.86 8.96 0.08
CA VAL A 205 0.79 9.97 -0.10
C VAL A 205 0.78 10.44 -1.55
N VAL A 206 1.97 10.72 -2.08
CA VAL A 206 2.15 11.04 -3.50
C VAL A 206 1.82 9.85 -4.39
N ASP A 207 2.19 8.64 -3.97
CA ASP A 207 1.89 7.41 -4.72
C ASP A 207 0.39 7.16 -4.85
N GLN A 208 -0.40 7.43 -3.81
CA GLN A 208 -1.86 7.33 -3.83
C GLN A 208 -2.47 8.33 -4.80
N VAL A 209 -2.00 9.58 -4.80
CA VAL A 209 -2.38 10.58 -5.82
C VAL A 209 -2.07 10.07 -7.22
N LEU A 210 -0.85 9.56 -7.43
CA LEU A 210 -0.44 9.03 -8.73
C LEU A 210 -1.29 7.85 -9.19
N ARG A 211 -1.62 6.90 -8.29
CA ARG A 211 -2.55 5.79 -8.56
C ARG A 211 -3.92 6.32 -8.99
N GLN A 212 -4.45 7.30 -8.27
CA GLN A 212 -5.74 7.91 -8.60
C GLN A 212 -5.71 8.60 -9.98
N LEU A 213 -4.64 9.34 -10.31
CA LEU A 213 -4.49 9.97 -11.62
C LEU A 213 -4.34 8.94 -12.75
N ILE A 214 -3.59 7.86 -12.55
CA ILE A 214 -3.46 6.74 -13.51
C ILE A 214 -4.84 6.11 -13.76
N TYR A 215 -5.58 5.86 -12.68
CA TYR A 215 -6.91 5.29 -12.72
C TYR A 215 -7.90 6.18 -13.49
N ARG A 216 -7.99 7.47 -13.15
CA ARG A 216 -8.86 8.42 -13.87
C ARG A 216 -8.47 8.55 -15.34
N ALA A 217 -7.17 8.62 -15.65
CA ALA A 217 -6.70 8.66 -17.04
C ALA A 217 -7.13 7.43 -17.85
N ARG A 218 -7.19 6.25 -17.22
CA ARG A 218 -7.66 5.00 -17.84
C ARG A 218 -9.17 5.05 -18.11
N ILE A 219 -9.99 5.44 -17.13
CA ILE A 219 -11.45 5.56 -17.27
C ILE A 219 -11.81 6.55 -18.38
N LEU A 220 -11.14 7.70 -18.39
CA LEU A 220 -11.37 8.75 -19.37
C LEU A 220 -10.83 8.41 -20.76
N LYS A 221 -10.12 7.28 -20.92
CA LYS A 221 -9.48 6.82 -22.16
C LYS A 221 -8.62 7.91 -22.79
N LEU A 222 -7.84 8.61 -21.95
CA LEU A 222 -6.99 9.72 -22.36
C LEU A 222 -5.72 9.22 -23.04
N LYS A 223 -5.28 9.97 -24.04
CA LYS A 223 -4.02 9.70 -24.76
C LYS A 223 -3.07 10.87 -24.67
N GLN A 224 -1.78 10.54 -24.73
CA GLN A 224 -0.72 11.53 -24.84
C GLN A 224 -0.80 12.21 -26.21
N THR A 225 -0.85 13.54 -26.18
CA THR A 225 -0.79 14.41 -27.38
C THR A 225 0.39 15.37 -27.36
N LEU A 226 1.07 15.50 -26.22
CA LEU A 226 2.25 16.34 -26.03
C LEU A 226 3.52 15.48 -25.99
N PRO A 227 4.70 16.03 -26.28
CA PRO A 227 5.97 15.36 -26.00
C PRO A 227 6.04 14.86 -24.55
N GLU A 228 6.68 13.71 -24.31
CA GLU A 228 6.69 13.07 -22.99
C GLU A 228 7.25 13.99 -21.91
N SER A 229 8.34 14.70 -22.20
CA SER A 229 8.97 15.64 -21.27
C SER A 229 8.00 16.73 -20.80
N GLU A 230 7.21 17.28 -21.72
CA GLU A 230 6.22 18.32 -21.42
C GLU A 230 5.03 17.75 -20.64
N ALA A 231 4.52 16.59 -21.05
CA ALA A 231 3.43 15.90 -20.36
C ALA A 231 3.82 15.58 -18.92
N VAL A 232 5.01 15.00 -18.69
CA VAL A 232 5.54 14.66 -17.37
C VAL A 232 5.72 15.91 -16.51
N ALA A 233 6.19 17.03 -17.07
CA ALA A 233 6.32 18.28 -16.33
C ALA A 233 4.96 18.85 -15.89
N LYS A 234 3.93 18.77 -16.75
CA LYS A 234 2.56 19.19 -16.39
C LYS A 234 1.94 18.26 -15.34
N VAL A 235 2.13 16.95 -15.48
CA VAL A 235 1.69 15.95 -14.48
C VAL A 235 2.38 16.19 -13.15
N SER A 236 3.67 16.47 -13.12
CA SER A 236 4.40 16.74 -11.86
C SER A 236 3.77 17.89 -11.09
N ARG A 237 3.34 18.96 -11.77
CA ARG A 237 2.63 20.09 -11.16
C ARG A 237 1.24 19.69 -10.66
N LEU A 238 0.50 18.88 -11.42
CA LEU A 238 -0.80 18.35 -11.00
C LEU A 238 -0.68 17.48 -9.75
N VAL A 239 0.28 16.55 -9.73
CA VAL A 239 0.54 15.67 -8.59
C VAL A 239 0.90 16.50 -7.36
N THR A 240 1.78 17.49 -7.51
CA THR A 240 2.17 18.41 -6.42
C THR A 240 0.95 19.13 -5.85
N ARG A 241 0.11 19.73 -6.70
CA ARG A 241 -1.12 20.41 -6.29
C ARG A 241 -2.10 19.47 -5.60
N ALA A 242 -2.34 18.30 -6.18
CA ALA A 242 -3.26 17.30 -5.67
C ALA A 242 -2.80 16.79 -4.29
N THR A 243 -1.50 16.53 -4.14
CA THR A 243 -0.90 16.17 -2.86
C THR A 243 -1.07 17.29 -1.83
N VAL A 244 -0.82 18.55 -2.18
CA VAL A 244 -1.02 19.71 -1.28
C VAL A 244 -2.50 19.88 -0.89
N ALA A 245 -3.43 19.69 -1.83
CA ALA A 245 -4.87 19.74 -1.54
C ALA A 245 -5.26 18.66 -0.53
N ILE A 246 -4.81 17.43 -0.75
CA ILE A 246 -5.03 16.30 0.17
C ILE A 246 -4.43 16.59 1.56
N ILE A 247 -3.23 17.16 1.64
CA ILE A 247 -2.60 17.53 2.92
C ILE A 247 -3.42 18.60 3.64
N ARG A 248 -3.87 19.65 2.93
CA ARG A 248 -4.59 20.79 3.52
C ARG A 248 -6.02 20.44 3.95
N HIS A 249 -6.67 19.52 3.24
CA HIS A 249 -8.03 19.06 3.56
C HIS A 249 -8.06 17.82 4.45
N GLY A 250 -6.89 17.29 4.83
CA GLY A 250 -6.73 16.08 5.63
C GLY A 250 -6.89 14.81 4.76
N PRO A 251 -5.83 14.02 4.54
CA PRO A 251 -5.99 12.70 3.95
C PRO A 251 -6.70 11.80 4.96
N LYS A 252 -7.99 11.52 4.76
CA LYS A 252 -8.66 10.38 5.41
C LYS A 252 -8.16 9.11 4.73
N LEU A 253 -7.07 8.54 5.25
CA LEU A 253 -6.59 7.22 4.83
C LEU A 253 -6.92 6.21 5.93
N PRO A 254 -7.75 5.19 5.63
CA PRO A 254 -7.87 4.05 6.51
C PRO A 254 -6.60 3.21 6.39
N LEU A 255 -6.26 2.53 7.48
CA LEU A 255 -5.52 1.27 7.42
C LEU A 255 -6.33 0.26 6.60
#